data_AF-A0A2P5E539-F1
#
_entry.id   AF-A0A2P5E539-F1
#
_cell.length_a   1.000
_cell.length_b   1.000
_cell.length_c   1.000
_cell.angle_alpha   90.00
_cell.angle_beta   90.00
_cell.angle_gamma   90.00
#
_symmetry.space_group_name_H-M   'P 1'
#
loop_
_entity.id
_entity.type
_entity.pdbx_description
1 polymer ?
#
loop_
_entity_poly.entity_id
_entity_poly.type
_entity_poly.pdbx_seq_one_letter_code
_entity_poly.pdbx_strand_id
1 'polypeptide(L)'
;MFSVLICSVIDCIQQRSAVLWISSGKAIRWILEAAFKRCISCRISLEKCSFAEKLDAYRKSGIVHKKRENLHRLASTHRSFAHFRW
;
A
#
# COMPACT_ATOMS: atom_id res chain seq x y z
N MET A 1 0.42 -18.45 27.15
CA MET A 1 -0.83 -17.69 26.92
C MET A 1 -0.60 -16.20 26.67
N PHE A 2 0.23 -15.49 27.45
CA PHE A 2 0.51 -14.05 27.24
C PHE A 2 1.04 -13.69 25.84
N SER A 3 1.91 -14.51 25.24
CA SER A 3 2.48 -14.23 23.91
C SER A 3 1.45 -14.22 22.77
N VAL A 4 0.34 -14.98 22.89
CA VAL A 4 -0.68 -15.08 21.84
C VAL A 4 -1.59 -13.85 21.84
N LEU A 5 -1.85 -13.30 23.03
CA LEU A 5 -2.58 -12.05 23.22
C LEU A 5 -1.79 -10.85 22.69
N ILE A 6 -0.48 -10.80 22.97
CA ILE A 6 0.39 -9.73 22.49
C ILE A 6 0.48 -9.73 20.95
N CYS A 7 0.64 -10.90 20.31
CA CYS A 7 0.60 -10.99 18.84
C CYS A 7 -0.75 -10.54 18.27
N SER A 8 -1.88 -10.96 18.85
CA SER A 8 -3.20 -10.52 18.36
C SER A 8 -3.42 -9.01 18.47
N VAL A 9 -2.92 -8.37 19.54
CA VAL A 9 -3.00 -6.91 19.69
C VAL A 9 -2.11 -6.20 18.67
N ILE A 10 -0.90 -6.69 18.44
CA ILE A 10 0.04 -6.13 17.44
C ILE A 10 -0.52 -6.28 16.01
N ASP A 11 -1.06 -7.45 15.66
CA ASP A 11 -1.69 -7.69 14.36
C ASP A 11 -2.91 -6.79 14.17
N CYS A 12 -3.73 -6.60 15.21
CA CYS A 12 -4.90 -5.72 15.17
C CYS A 12 -4.51 -4.24 14.97
N ILE A 13 -3.46 -3.77 15.63
CA ILE A 13 -2.91 -2.42 15.44
C ILE A 13 -2.36 -2.25 14.01
N GLN A 14 -1.64 -3.26 13.51
CA GLN A 14 -1.07 -3.26 12.17
C GLN A 14 -2.16 -3.20 11.09
N GLN A 15 -3.23 -3.97 11.27
CA GLN A 15 -4.37 -3.99 10.34
C GLN A 15 -5.11 -2.66 10.33
N ARG A 16 -5.31 -2.02 11.49
CA ARG A 16 -6.00 -0.73 11.57
C ARG A 16 -5.27 0.37 10.80
N SER A 17 -3.93 0.41 10.86
CA SER A 17 -3.11 1.35 10.10
C SER A 17 -3.14 1.09 8.59
N ALA A 18 -3.13 -0.18 8.17
CA ALA A 18 -3.23 -0.56 6.76
C ALA A 18 -4.58 -0.16 6.15
N VAL A 19 -5.69 -0.39 6.86
CA VAL A 19 -7.04 0.02 6.41
C VAL A 19 -7.11 1.53 6.21
N LEU A 20 -6.57 2.31 7.16
CA LEU A 20 -6.57 3.77 7.07
C LEU A 20 -5.81 4.26 5.82
N TRP A 21 -4.66 3.64 5.54
CA TRP A 21 -3.87 3.98 4.36
C TRP A 21 -4.58 3.64 3.05
N ILE A 22 -5.25 2.49 2.95
CA ILE A 22 -5.99 2.06 1.75
C ILE A 22 -7.12 3.05 1.39
N SER A 23 -7.73 3.68 2.39
CA SER A 23 -8.82 4.64 2.19
C SER A 23 -8.37 6.02 1.68
N SER A 24 -7.06 6.29 1.65
CA SER A 24 -6.53 7.58 1.20
C SER A 24 -6.69 7.75 -0.32
N GLY A 25 -7.11 8.93 -0.80
CA GLY A 25 -7.43 9.15 -2.23
C GLY A 25 -6.30 8.83 -3.23
N LYS A 26 -5.03 8.99 -2.83
CA LYS A 26 -3.88 8.57 -3.67
C LYS A 26 -3.68 7.04 -3.69
N ALA A 27 -3.96 6.37 -2.56
CA ALA A 27 -3.81 4.92 -2.45
C ALA A 27 -4.83 4.18 -3.33
N ILE A 28 -6.09 4.63 -3.34
CA ILE A 28 -7.16 4.05 -4.17
C ILE A 28 -6.79 4.12 -5.66
N ARG A 29 -6.29 5.27 -6.12
CA ARG A 29 -5.83 5.45 -7.51
C ARG A 29 -4.70 4.48 -7.87
N TRP A 30 -3.72 4.29 -6.98
CA TRP A 30 -2.61 3.38 -7.25
C TRP A 30 -3.03 1.90 -7.23
N ILE A 31 -3.95 1.51 -6.35
CA ILE A 31 -4.51 0.15 -6.32
C ILE A 31 -5.25 -0.14 -7.63
N LEU A 32 -6.04 0.81 -8.12
CA LEU A 32 -6.76 0.65 -9.39
C LEU A 32 -5.79 0.56 -10.58
N GLU A 33 -4.79 1.44 -10.64
CA GLU A 33 -3.75 1.42 -11.68
C GLU A 33 -2.95 0.09 -11.68
N ALA A 34 -2.63 -0.43 -10.50
CA ALA A 34 -1.95 -1.71 -10.35
C ALA A 34 -2.85 -2.90 -10.75
N ALA A 35 -4.13 -2.86 -10.38
CA ALA A 35 -5.12 -3.87 -10.77
C ALA A 35 -5.29 -3.91 -12.30
N PHE A 36 -5.36 -2.75 -12.98
CA PHE A 36 -5.41 -2.69 -14.45
C PHE A 36 -4.17 -3.30 -15.10
N LYS A 37 -2.96 -2.97 -14.61
CA LYS A 37 -1.71 -3.57 -15.14
C LYS A 37 -1.67 -5.09 -14.98
N ARG A 38 -2.14 -5.62 -13.85
CA ARG A 38 -2.24 -7.08 -13.63
C ARG A 38 -3.33 -7.73 -14.49
N CYS A 39 -4.47 -7.06 -14.66
CA CYS A 39 -5.58 -7.54 -15.50
C CYS A 39 -5.14 -7.75 -16.95
N ILE A 40 -4.36 -6.79 -17.50
CA ILE A 40 -3.81 -6.88 -18.86
C ILE A 40 -2.82 -8.05 -18.98
N SER A 41 -1.97 -8.25 -17.97
CA SER A 41 -0.93 -9.29 -18.01
C SER A 41 -1.45 -10.72 -17.85
N CYS A 42 -2.43 -10.94 -16.96
CA CYS A 42 -2.90 -12.29 -16.64
C CYS A 42 -4.25 -12.66 -17.29
N ARG A 43 -4.92 -11.72 -17.97
CA ARG A 43 -6.24 -11.95 -18.61
C ARG A 43 -7.31 -12.46 -17.62
N ILE A 44 -7.22 -12.03 -16.35
CA ILE A 44 -8.15 -12.38 -15.26
C ILE A 44 -9.18 -11.25 -15.10
N SER A 45 -10.36 -11.56 -14.55
CA SER A 45 -11.38 -10.56 -14.23
C SER A 45 -10.88 -9.47 -13.28
N LEU A 46 -11.28 -8.23 -13.54
CA LEU A 46 -10.87 -7.03 -12.82
C LEU A 46 -11.17 -7.10 -11.31
N GLU A 47 -12.32 -7.70 -10.96
CA GLU A 47 -12.75 -7.98 -9.59
C GLU A 47 -11.68 -8.77 -8.80
N LYS A 48 -11.19 -9.88 -9.39
CA LYS A 48 -10.20 -10.76 -8.75
C LYS A 48 -8.84 -10.07 -8.63
N CYS A 49 -8.43 -9.30 -9.64
CA CYS A 49 -7.19 -8.53 -9.59
C CYS A 49 -7.23 -7.43 -8.52
N SER A 50 -8.37 -6.73 -8.38
CA SER A 50 -8.56 -5.69 -7.38
C SER A 50 -8.54 -6.25 -5.96
N PHE A 51 -9.16 -7.41 -5.75
CA PHE A 51 -9.11 -8.12 -4.47
C PHE A 51 -7.68 -8.58 -4.12
N ALA A 52 -6.96 -9.13 -5.09
CA ALA A 52 -5.57 -9.55 -4.90
C ALA A 52 -4.65 -8.38 -4.51
N GLU A 53 -4.76 -7.22 -5.17
CA GLU A 53 -3.96 -6.04 -4.79
C GLU A 53 -4.34 -5.45 -3.43
N LYS A 54 -5.64 -5.48 -3.07
CA LYS A 54 -6.05 -5.11 -1.71
C LYS A 54 -5.43 -6.04 -0.66
N LEU A 55 -5.39 -7.35 -0.91
CA LEU A 55 -4.74 -8.31 -0.03
C LEU A 55 -3.23 -8.09 0.09
N ASP A 56 -2.56 -7.83 -1.04
CA ASP A 56 -1.12 -7.53 -1.05
C ASP A 56 -0.82 -6.25 -0.24
N ALA A 57 -1.68 -5.22 -0.37
CA ALA A 57 -1.61 -3.99 0.41
C ALA A 57 -1.70 -4.25 1.93
N TYR A 58 -2.59 -5.14 2.39
CA TYR A 58 -2.67 -5.54 3.81
C TYR A 58 -1.40 -6.24 4.29
N ARG A 59 -0.78 -7.05 3.42
CA ARG A 59 0.48 -7.74 3.70
C ARG A 59 1.71 -6.84 3.50
N LYS A 60 1.52 -5.51 3.36
CA LYS A 60 2.58 -4.53 3.09
C LYS A 60 3.47 -4.91 1.90
N SER A 61 2.86 -5.59 0.93
CA SER A 61 3.53 -6.17 -0.22
C SER A 61 2.86 -5.67 -1.51
N GLY A 62 3.43 -6.03 -2.66
CA GLY A 62 2.87 -5.66 -3.95
C GLY A 62 3.39 -4.33 -4.52
N ILE A 63 2.90 -4.02 -5.72
CA ILE A 63 3.43 -2.96 -6.58
C ILE A 63 3.12 -1.58 -5.98
N VAL A 64 1.95 -1.45 -5.35
CA VAL A 64 1.49 -0.21 -4.72
C VAL A 64 2.40 0.17 -3.53
N HIS A 65 2.79 -0.80 -2.72
CA HIS A 65 3.64 -0.56 -1.56
C HIS A 65 5.05 -0.12 -1.98
N LYS A 66 5.63 -0.78 -2.98
CA LYS A 66 6.93 -0.38 -3.55
C LYS A 66 6.89 1.02 -4.16
N LYS A 67 5.81 1.38 -4.86
CA LYS A 67 5.62 2.74 -5.41
C LYS A 67 5.59 3.79 -4.30
N ARG A 68 4.92 3.50 -3.18
CA ARG A 68 4.89 4.37 -2.00
C ARG A 68 6.28 4.54 -1.40
N GLU A 69 7.00 3.45 -1.18
CA GLU A 69 8.34 3.46 -0.58
C GLU A 69 9.36 4.20 -1.45
N ASN A 70 9.33 3.97 -2.77
CA ASN A 70 10.16 4.70 -3.73
C ASN A 70 9.89 6.21 -3.68
N LEU A 71 8.63 6.63 -3.57
CA LEU A 71 8.27 8.04 -3.42
C LEU A 71 8.74 8.64 -2.09
N HIS A 72 8.65 7.90 -0.98
CA HIS A 72 9.19 8.35 0.30
C HIS A 72 10.71 8.46 0.28
N ARG A 73 11.40 7.49 -0.31
CA ARG A 73 12.85 7.51 -0.47
C ARG A 73 13.27 8.70 -1.33
N LEU A 74 12.61 8.91 -2.48
CA LEU A 74 12.87 10.05 -3.35
C LEU A 74 12.65 11.38 -2.61
N ALA A 75 11.52 11.52 -1.90
CA ALA A 75 11.24 12.71 -1.10
C ALA A 75 12.29 12.94 0.01
N SER A 76 12.78 11.88 0.64
CA SER A 76 13.84 11.98 1.66
C SER A 76 15.18 12.42 1.08
N THR A 77 15.53 11.97 -0.12
CA THR A 77 16.75 12.39 -0.83
C THR A 77 16.69 13.86 -1.24
N HIS A 78 15.52 14.32 -1.70
CA HIS A 78 15.32 15.70 -2.16
C HIS A 78 14.91 16.67 -1.06
N ARG A 79 15.17 16.36 0.21
CA ARG A 79 14.77 17.19 1.35
C ARG A 79 15.40 18.59 1.30
N SER A 80 16.60 18.71 0.74
CA SER A 80 17.30 19.99 0.54
C SER A 80 16.57 20.95 -0.42
N PHE A 81 15.72 20.44 -1.31
CA PHE A 81 14.97 21.28 -2.25
C PHE A 81 13.70 21.89 -1.64
N ALA A 82 13.38 21.58 -0.37
CA ALA A 82 12.23 22.18 0.32
C ALA A 82 12.35 23.70 0.47
N HIS A 83 13.58 24.23 0.45
CA HIS A 83 13.86 25.66 0.59
C HIS A 83 13.51 26.49 -0.67
N PHE A 84 13.27 25.87 -1.83
CA PHE A 84 12.94 26.58 -3.08
C PHE A 84 11.46 26.92 -3.25
N ARG A 85 10.68 26.83 -2.18
CA ARG A 85 9.24 27.09 -2.20
C ARG A 85 9.01 28.51 -1.69
N TRP A 86 8.78 29.46 -2.61
CA TRP A 86 8.34 30.82 -2.29
C TRP A 86 6.82 30.86 -2.08
#